data_AF-A0A067EY88-F1
#
_entry.id   AF-A0A067EY88-F1
#
_cell.length_a   1.000
_cell.length_b   1.000
_cell.length_c   1.000
_cell.angle_alpha   90.00
_cell.angle_beta   90.00
_cell.angle_gamma   90.00
#
_symmetry.space_group_name_H-M   'P 1'
#
loop_
_entity.id
_entity.type
_entity.pdbx_description
1 polymer ?
#
loop_
_entity_poly.entity_id
_entity_poly.type
_entity_poly.pdbx_seq_one_letter_code
_entity_poly.pdbx_strand_id
1 'polypeptide(L)'
;MVNNGCLCCTVRGDLVKMLLQLAKKKQGQFDHIVIETTGLAKPAPVIETFCTDELVSQYVKLDGVITLVDSKHAMQHLNEVKPRFVVNEAVEQVAYADRIILNKIDLVTETELGSLTERIKHINAMAPVKLAKYGSVDMDFVLGVGGYDLERIDSEVHVDNSHCATHHHESAHGHHEGHHHNHMHDSAVSSVTIVSEGTLDLDEVDDWLERLIEEKGEDLYRMKGILSVSGSEQQYVFQGVHSTLDGCPGKAWGPDEKRINKLVFIGRNLDETALRKGFKGCLA
;
A
#
# COMPACT_ATOMS: atom_id res chain seq x y z
N MET A 1 8.77 13.96 37.65
CA MET A 1 8.69 14.92 36.52
C MET A 1 8.26 14.12 35.31
N VAL A 2 7.01 14.27 34.88
CA VAL A 2 6.47 13.57 33.71
C VAL A 2 6.95 14.36 32.50
N ASN A 3 7.76 13.74 31.66
CA ASN A 3 8.39 14.37 30.51
C ASN A 3 7.34 14.53 29.41
N ASN A 4 7.15 15.74 28.88
CA ASN A 4 6.21 16.09 27.82
C ASN A 4 6.67 15.53 26.45
N GLY A 5 6.79 14.21 26.32
CA GLY A 5 6.78 13.56 25.01
C GLY A 5 5.34 13.38 24.57
N CYS A 6 5.01 13.75 23.31
CA CYS A 6 3.72 13.43 22.72
C CYS A 6 3.39 11.95 22.96
N LEU A 7 2.14 11.63 23.29
CA LEU A 7 1.70 10.25 23.62
C LEU A 7 2.16 9.23 22.54
N CYS A 8 2.25 9.65 21.27
CA CYS A 8 2.79 8.85 20.17
C CYS A 8 4.29 8.51 20.30
N CYS A 9 5.12 9.42 20.83
CA CYS A 9 6.54 9.19 21.07
C CYS A 9 6.76 8.16 22.18
N THR A 10 5.89 8.14 23.19
CA THR A 10 5.93 7.16 24.27
C THR A 10 5.56 5.77 23.75
N VAL A 11 4.51 5.68 22.94
CA VAL A 11 4.09 4.41 22.30
C VAL A 11 5.17 3.87 21.36
N ARG A 12 5.76 4.73 20.53
CA ARG A 12 6.89 4.35 19.66
C ARG A 12 8.11 3.90 20.47
N GLY A 13 8.50 4.66 21.48
CA GLY A 13 9.63 4.33 22.34
C GLY A 13 9.43 3.03 23.12
N ASP A 14 8.20 2.74 23.54
CA ASP A 14 7.87 1.50 24.25
C ASP A 14 7.82 0.30 23.29
N LEU A 15 7.36 0.48 22.05
CA LEU A 15 7.44 -0.54 21.00
C LEU A 15 8.91 -0.91 20.72
N VAL A 16 9.78 0.08 20.49
CA VAL A 16 11.22 -0.16 20.25
C VAL A 16 11.85 -0.95 21.40
N LYS A 17 11.61 -0.53 22.65
CA LYS A 17 12.14 -1.23 23.82
C LYS A 17 11.65 -2.67 23.89
N MET A 18 10.36 -2.91 23.63
CA MET A 18 9.77 -4.25 23.65
C MET A 18 10.41 -5.14 22.59
N LEU A 19 10.50 -4.66 21.35
CA LEU A 19 11.10 -5.39 20.23
C LEU A 19 12.56 -5.76 20.53
N LEU A 20 13.37 -4.81 20.99
CA LEU A 20 14.77 -5.04 21.33
C LEU A 20 14.91 -6.03 22.50
N GLN A 21 14.02 -5.97 23.50
CA GLN A 21 14.04 -6.92 24.61
C GLN A 21 13.68 -8.33 24.15
N LEU A 22 12.67 -8.49 23.31
CA LEU A 22 12.28 -9.78 22.74
C LEU A 22 13.43 -10.33 21.88
N ALA A 23 13.89 -9.55 20.91
CA ALA A 23 14.96 -9.94 20.00
C ALA A 23 16.23 -10.38 20.74
N LYS A 24 16.67 -9.64 21.78
CA LYS A 24 17.91 -9.95 22.51
C LYS A 24 17.76 -11.07 23.52
N LYS A 25 16.63 -11.18 24.24
CA LYS A 25 16.47 -12.17 25.32
C LYS A 25 15.92 -13.51 24.84
N LYS A 26 15.25 -13.53 23.69
CA LYS A 26 14.51 -14.67 23.18
C LYS A 26 14.93 -15.03 21.75
N GLN A 27 16.13 -14.59 21.35
CA GLN A 27 16.71 -14.90 20.05
C GLN A 27 16.67 -16.42 19.78
N GLY A 28 16.17 -16.81 18.61
CA GLY A 28 16.06 -18.21 18.20
C GLY A 28 14.95 -19.02 18.87
N GLN A 29 14.08 -18.39 19.68
CA GLN A 29 12.90 -19.06 20.28
C GLN A 29 11.61 -18.82 19.49
N PHE A 30 11.63 -17.89 18.54
CA PHE A 30 10.53 -17.59 17.62
C PHE A 30 11.09 -17.06 16.30
N ASP A 31 10.33 -17.25 15.23
CA ASP A 31 10.68 -16.76 13.89
C ASP A 31 9.91 -15.48 13.51
N HIS A 32 8.74 -15.26 14.13
CA HIS A 32 7.83 -14.16 13.81
C HIS A 32 7.32 -13.47 15.08
N ILE A 33 7.08 -12.16 14.96
CA ILE A 33 6.42 -11.34 15.98
C ILE A 33 5.14 -10.78 15.34
N VAL A 34 3.99 -11.04 15.97
CA VAL A 34 2.71 -10.45 15.55
C VAL A 34 2.39 -9.30 16.50
N ILE A 35 2.18 -8.11 15.92
CA ILE A 35 1.79 -6.91 16.66
C ILE A 35 0.32 -6.65 16.38
N GLU A 36 -0.52 -6.88 17.37
CA GLU A 36 -1.91 -6.43 17.34
C GLU A 36 -1.95 -4.94 17.67
N THR A 37 -2.50 -4.15 16.76
CA THR A 37 -2.75 -2.72 16.99
C THR A 37 -4.20 -2.51 17.40
N THR A 38 -4.48 -1.43 18.13
CA THR A 38 -5.87 -1.10 18.48
C THR A 38 -6.66 -0.74 17.23
N GLY A 39 -7.99 -0.86 17.25
CA GLY A 39 -8.83 -0.57 16.07
C GLY A 39 -8.71 0.87 15.53
N LEU A 40 -8.22 1.81 16.33
CA LEU A 40 -7.97 3.22 15.94
C LEU A 40 -6.49 3.52 15.69
N ALA A 41 -5.62 2.52 15.79
CA ALA A 41 -4.20 2.71 15.55
C ALA A 41 -3.94 2.96 14.08
N LYS A 42 -2.94 3.82 13.84
CA LYS A 42 -2.43 4.12 12.50
C LYS A 42 -1.24 3.21 12.20
N PRO A 43 -1.20 2.55 11.03
CA PRO A 43 -0.07 1.71 10.65
C PRO A 43 1.24 2.49 10.48
N ALA A 44 1.18 3.71 9.94
CA ALA A 44 2.39 4.46 9.53
C ALA A 44 3.45 4.62 10.64
N PRO A 45 3.14 5.09 11.87
CA PRO A 45 4.16 5.24 12.92
C PRO A 45 4.81 3.91 13.36
N VAL A 46 4.06 2.81 13.25
CA VAL A 46 4.57 1.46 13.55
C VAL A 46 5.56 1.06 12.45
N ILE A 47 5.17 1.21 11.18
CA ILE A 47 6.01 0.89 10.01
C ILE A 47 7.30 1.72 10.03
N GLU A 48 7.18 3.04 10.22
CA GLU A 48 8.33 3.95 10.30
C GLU A 48 9.34 3.54 11.37
N THR A 49 8.89 2.92 12.46
CA THR A 49 9.80 2.43 13.52
C THR A 49 10.75 1.36 12.99
N PHE A 50 10.28 0.46 12.13
CA PHE A 50 11.13 -0.58 11.53
C PHE A 50 12.05 -0.03 10.44
N CYS A 51 11.63 1.04 9.75
CA CYS A 51 12.42 1.65 8.70
C CYS A 51 13.51 2.60 9.22
N THR A 52 13.26 3.31 10.32
CA THR A 52 14.12 4.43 10.78
C THR A 52 14.95 4.12 12.03
N ASP A 53 14.63 3.07 12.80
CA ASP A 53 15.39 2.71 13.99
C ASP A 53 16.46 1.65 13.66
N GLU A 54 17.72 2.10 13.59
CA GLU A 54 18.88 1.24 13.25
C GLU A 54 19.07 0.05 14.19
N LEU A 55 18.70 0.19 15.47
CA LEU A 55 18.83 -0.91 16.42
C LEU A 55 17.74 -1.94 16.20
N VAL A 56 16.52 -1.52 15.84
CA VAL A 56 15.43 -2.44 15.52
C VAL A 56 15.75 -3.21 14.24
N SER A 57 16.17 -2.51 13.17
CA SER A 57 16.43 -3.10 11.85
C SER A 57 17.57 -4.15 11.87
N GLN A 58 18.50 -4.08 12.83
CA GLN A 58 19.54 -5.09 13.03
C GLN A 58 19.03 -6.46 13.49
N TYR A 59 17.87 -6.52 14.16
CA TYR A 59 17.38 -7.78 14.75
C TYR A 59 16.04 -8.25 14.18
N VAL A 60 15.20 -7.31 13.73
CA VAL A 60 13.86 -7.61 13.21
C VAL A 60 13.62 -6.82 11.94
N LYS A 61 12.93 -7.44 10.99
CA LYS A 61 12.41 -6.77 9.79
C LYS A 61 10.89 -6.77 9.82
N LEU A 62 10.28 -5.76 9.23
CA LEU A 62 8.83 -5.76 9.01
C LEU A 62 8.50 -6.76 7.90
N ASP A 63 7.67 -7.76 8.21
CA ASP A 63 7.25 -8.76 7.22
C ASP A 63 6.11 -8.23 6.34
N GLY A 64 5.08 -7.66 6.95
CA GLY A 64 3.95 -7.08 6.23
C GLY A 64 2.86 -6.57 7.18
N VAL A 65 1.91 -5.84 6.61
CA VAL A 65 0.72 -5.33 7.29
C VAL A 65 -0.49 -6.16 6.87
N ILE A 66 -1.13 -6.83 7.82
CA ILE A 66 -2.33 -7.63 7.58
C ILE A 66 -3.56 -6.88 8.09
N THR A 67 -4.52 -6.62 7.20
CA THR A 67 -5.76 -5.94 7.58
C THR A 67 -6.93 -6.91 7.57
N LEU A 68 -7.50 -7.15 8.74
CA LEU A 68 -8.72 -7.95 8.90
C LEU A 68 -9.95 -7.05 8.78
N VAL A 69 -10.79 -7.32 7.80
CA VAL A 69 -11.98 -6.51 7.47
C VAL A 69 -13.24 -7.27 7.84
N ASP A 70 -14.09 -6.67 8.66
CA ASP A 70 -15.44 -7.19 8.95
C ASP A 70 -16.37 -6.93 7.77
N SER A 71 -16.67 -7.96 6.98
CA SER A 71 -17.48 -7.81 5.76
C SER A 71 -18.88 -7.26 6.01
N LYS A 72 -19.43 -7.44 7.22
CA LYS A 72 -20.78 -6.96 7.55
C LYS A 72 -20.83 -5.45 7.76
N HIS A 73 -19.79 -4.87 8.33
CA HIS A 73 -19.78 -3.49 8.79
C HIS A 73 -18.80 -2.59 8.03
N ALA A 74 -17.83 -3.16 7.32
CA ALA A 74 -16.74 -2.41 6.71
C ALA A 74 -17.22 -1.35 5.70
N MET A 75 -18.25 -1.65 4.90
CA MET A 75 -18.77 -0.67 3.94
C MET A 75 -19.23 0.63 4.62
N GLN A 76 -19.83 0.53 5.81
CA GLN A 76 -20.22 1.71 6.59
C GLN A 76 -19.01 2.51 7.05
N HIS A 77 -17.98 1.85 7.58
CA HIS A 77 -16.77 2.53 8.07
C HIS A 77 -15.96 3.15 6.92
N LEU A 78 -15.84 2.46 5.78
CA LEU A 78 -15.13 2.96 4.59
C LEU A 78 -15.84 4.14 3.92
N ASN A 79 -17.16 4.24 4.08
CA ASN A 79 -17.97 5.34 3.54
C ASN A 79 -18.24 6.44 4.56
N GLU A 80 -17.71 6.31 5.79
CA GLU A 80 -17.86 7.33 6.81
C GLU A 80 -17.14 8.61 6.35
N VAL A 81 -17.92 9.69 6.18
CA VAL A 81 -17.40 11.00 5.82
C VAL A 81 -16.84 11.67 7.08
N LYS A 82 -15.51 11.77 7.14
CA LYS A 82 -14.83 12.50 8.21
C LYS A 82 -14.77 14.01 7.91
N PRO A 83 -14.64 14.87 8.93
CA PRO A 83 -14.38 16.29 8.73
C PRO A 83 -13.14 16.53 7.87
N ARG A 84 -13.07 17.70 7.23
CA ARG A 84 -11.92 18.08 6.41
C ARG A 84 -10.62 17.94 7.22
N PHE A 85 -9.59 17.34 6.60
CA PHE A 85 -8.28 17.04 7.20
C PHE A 85 -8.26 15.92 8.26
N VAL A 86 -9.39 15.29 8.58
CA VAL A 86 -9.42 14.10 9.42
C VAL A 86 -9.35 12.86 8.53
N VAL A 87 -8.36 12.02 8.79
CA VAL A 87 -8.16 10.76 8.05
C VAL A 87 -9.19 9.74 8.53
N ASN A 88 -9.82 9.03 7.59
CA ASN A 88 -10.63 7.86 7.92
C ASN A 88 -9.69 6.68 8.19
N GLU A 89 -9.64 6.25 9.45
CA GLU A 89 -8.72 5.22 9.93
C GLU A 89 -8.95 3.87 9.24
N ALA A 90 -10.21 3.51 8.93
CA ALA A 90 -10.53 2.27 8.23
C ALA A 90 -9.99 2.28 6.79
N VAL A 91 -10.07 3.42 6.12
CA VAL A 91 -9.51 3.60 4.77
C VAL A 91 -7.99 3.55 4.83
N GLU A 92 -7.37 4.20 5.81
CA GLU A 92 -5.92 4.18 6.03
C GLU A 92 -5.41 2.75 6.28
N GLN A 93 -6.06 1.98 7.15
CA GLN A 93 -5.69 0.59 7.43
C GLN A 93 -5.79 -0.32 6.20
N VAL A 94 -6.78 -0.10 5.32
CA VAL A 94 -6.87 -0.83 4.05
C VAL A 94 -5.77 -0.40 3.08
N ALA A 95 -5.46 0.90 3.01
CA ALA A 95 -4.44 1.46 2.13
C ALA A 95 -3.02 0.95 2.47
N TYR A 96 -2.70 0.76 3.74
CA TYR A 96 -1.40 0.25 4.18
C TYR A 96 -1.25 -1.26 4.11
N ALA A 97 -2.34 -2.00 3.89
CA ALA A 97 -2.33 -3.46 3.91
C ALA A 97 -1.43 -4.04 2.80
N ASP A 98 -0.63 -5.03 3.16
CA ASP A 98 0.01 -5.96 2.22
C ASP A 98 -0.95 -7.07 1.82
N ARG A 99 -1.75 -7.57 2.77
CA ARG A 99 -2.79 -8.56 2.52
C ARG A 99 -4.03 -8.23 3.33
N ILE A 100 -5.18 -8.54 2.74
CA ILE A 100 -6.49 -8.22 3.32
C ILE A 100 -7.27 -9.50 3.53
N ILE A 101 -7.86 -9.65 4.72
CA ILE A 101 -8.74 -10.76 5.04
C ILE A 101 -10.17 -10.21 5.16
N LEU A 102 -11.04 -10.56 4.22
CA LEU A 102 -12.47 -10.30 4.32
C LEU A 102 -13.13 -11.37 5.18
N ASN A 103 -13.39 -11.06 6.44
CA ASN A 103 -13.95 -11.97 7.42
C ASN A 103 -15.46 -11.79 7.56
N LYS A 104 -16.14 -12.78 8.17
CA LYS A 104 -17.60 -12.82 8.38
C LYS A 104 -18.39 -12.81 7.07
N ILE A 105 -17.86 -13.46 6.04
CA ILE A 105 -18.54 -13.57 4.74
C ILE A 105 -19.87 -14.32 4.84
N ASP A 106 -20.10 -15.09 5.90
CA ASP A 106 -21.35 -15.78 6.21
C ASP A 106 -22.49 -14.83 6.62
N LEU A 107 -22.20 -13.57 6.94
CA LEU A 107 -23.20 -12.58 7.38
C LEU A 107 -23.66 -11.62 6.26
N VAL A 108 -23.13 -11.81 5.05
CA VAL A 108 -23.37 -10.94 3.88
C VAL A 108 -23.74 -11.77 2.65
N THR A 109 -24.46 -11.14 1.74
CA THR A 109 -24.79 -11.69 0.42
C THR A 109 -23.60 -11.57 -0.53
N GLU A 110 -23.62 -12.34 -1.62
CA GLU A 110 -22.59 -12.26 -2.67
C GLU A 110 -22.51 -10.86 -3.30
N THR A 111 -23.65 -10.17 -3.45
CA THR A 111 -23.70 -8.80 -3.97
C THR A 111 -23.02 -7.80 -3.03
N GLU A 112 -23.30 -7.88 -1.72
CA GLU A 112 -22.65 -7.03 -0.72
C GLU A 112 -21.14 -7.29 -0.67
N LEU A 113 -20.74 -8.57 -0.73
CA LEU A 113 -19.34 -8.97 -0.72
C LEU A 113 -18.60 -8.49 -1.98
N GLY A 114 -19.21 -8.62 -3.16
CA GLY A 114 -18.66 -8.10 -4.41
C GLY A 114 -18.45 -6.59 -4.35
N SER A 115 -19.47 -5.85 -3.89
CA SER A 115 -19.39 -4.39 -3.75
C SER A 115 -18.29 -3.96 -2.77
N LEU A 116 -18.15 -4.65 -1.63
CA LEU A 116 -17.08 -4.38 -0.66
C LEU A 116 -15.69 -4.71 -1.25
N THR A 117 -15.57 -5.80 -2.00
CA THR A 117 -14.32 -6.20 -2.64
C THR A 117 -13.87 -5.15 -3.66
N GLU A 118 -14.78 -4.66 -4.50
CA GLU A 118 -14.50 -3.56 -5.43
C GLU A 118 -14.06 -2.29 -4.69
N ARG A 119 -14.76 -1.94 -3.60
CA ARG A 119 -14.40 -0.78 -2.77
C ARG A 119 -12.99 -0.90 -2.18
N ILE A 120 -12.62 -2.08 -1.69
CA ILE A 120 -11.28 -2.35 -1.15
C ILE A 120 -10.23 -2.27 -2.26
N LYS A 121 -10.48 -2.88 -3.42
CA LYS A 121 -9.55 -2.82 -4.56
C LYS A 121 -9.36 -1.41 -5.10
N HIS A 122 -10.39 -0.56 -5.01
CA HIS A 122 -10.27 0.85 -5.37
C HIS A 122 -9.32 1.62 -4.44
N ILE A 123 -9.32 1.29 -3.14
CA ILE A 123 -8.41 1.89 -2.15
C ILE A 123 -7.00 1.29 -2.30
N ASN A 124 -6.90 -0.03 -2.42
CA ASN A 124 -5.64 -0.75 -2.48
C ASN A 124 -5.72 -1.88 -3.52
N ALA A 125 -5.28 -1.58 -4.75
CA ALA A 125 -5.33 -2.51 -5.86
C ALA A 125 -4.31 -3.67 -5.74
N MET A 126 -3.28 -3.53 -4.90
CA MET A 126 -2.20 -4.51 -4.82
C MET A 126 -2.44 -5.62 -3.81
N ALA A 127 -3.12 -5.31 -2.71
CA ALA A 127 -3.22 -6.25 -1.60
C ALA A 127 -4.07 -7.48 -2.00
N PRO A 128 -3.51 -8.71 -1.96
CA PRO A 128 -4.29 -9.92 -2.14
C PRO A 128 -5.40 -10.00 -1.09
N VAL A 129 -6.59 -10.35 -1.54
CA VAL A 129 -7.78 -10.47 -0.68
C VAL A 129 -8.10 -11.94 -0.48
N LYS A 130 -8.21 -12.38 0.78
CA LYS A 130 -8.66 -13.73 1.14
C LYS A 130 -9.97 -13.67 1.92
N LEU A 131 -10.92 -14.50 1.51
CA LEU A 131 -12.22 -14.61 2.16
C LEU A 131 -12.11 -15.56 3.36
N ALA A 132 -12.75 -15.21 4.48
CA ALA A 132 -12.70 -15.99 5.71
C ALA A 132 -14.04 -15.96 6.47
N LYS A 133 -14.29 -17.04 7.21
CA LYS A 133 -15.37 -17.15 8.22
C LYS A 133 -14.71 -17.39 9.57
N TYR A 134 -15.18 -16.71 10.61
CA TYR A 134 -14.62 -16.81 11.97
C TYR A 134 -13.10 -16.57 12.07
N GLY A 135 -12.53 -15.79 11.15
CA GLY A 135 -11.09 -15.53 11.08
C GLY A 135 -10.25 -16.73 10.60
N SER A 136 -10.89 -17.80 10.11
CA SER A 136 -10.19 -18.98 9.62
C SER A 136 -9.48 -18.68 8.31
N VAL A 137 -8.15 -18.53 8.39
CA VAL A 137 -7.26 -18.29 7.26
C VAL A 137 -6.00 -19.14 7.44
N ASP A 138 -5.32 -19.43 6.33
CA ASP A 138 -4.02 -20.10 6.35
C ASP A 138 -2.96 -19.21 7.02
N MET A 139 -2.10 -19.80 7.86
CA MET A 139 -1.02 -19.08 8.53
C MET A 139 -0.01 -18.52 7.53
N ASP A 140 0.23 -19.21 6.41
CA ASP A 140 1.13 -18.75 5.34
C ASP A 140 0.57 -17.52 4.61
N PHE A 141 -0.73 -17.23 4.79
CA PHE A 141 -1.33 -15.98 4.33
C PHE A 141 -1.04 -14.82 5.29
N VAL A 142 -0.82 -15.08 6.58
CA VAL A 142 -0.63 -14.04 7.61
C VAL A 142 0.85 -13.77 7.86
N LEU A 143 1.69 -14.81 7.80
CA LEU A 143 3.13 -14.75 8.06
C LEU A 143 3.93 -15.02 6.78
N GLY A 144 5.16 -14.54 6.74
CA GLY A 144 6.05 -14.73 5.59
C GLY A 144 5.60 -13.96 4.36
N VAL A 145 4.93 -12.83 4.56
CA VAL A 145 4.38 -11.97 3.50
C VAL A 145 5.50 -11.45 2.60
N GLY A 146 6.58 -10.94 3.18
CA GLY A 146 7.63 -10.26 2.45
C GLY A 146 7.20 -8.94 1.80
N GLY A 147 6.16 -8.30 2.33
CA GLY A 147 5.59 -7.06 1.79
C GLY A 147 6.51 -5.85 1.91
N TYR A 148 7.58 -5.95 2.70
CA TYR A 148 8.67 -4.98 2.78
C TYR A 148 10.02 -5.54 2.33
N ASP A 149 10.02 -6.74 1.75
CA ASP A 149 11.19 -7.37 1.19
C ASP A 149 11.32 -6.92 -0.28
N LEU A 150 12.25 -6.00 -0.54
CA LEU A 150 12.46 -5.41 -1.86
C LEU A 150 12.73 -6.50 -2.92
N GLU A 151 13.30 -7.66 -2.56
CA GLU A 151 13.52 -8.76 -3.50
C GLU A 151 12.22 -9.46 -3.95
N ARG A 152 11.13 -9.34 -3.18
CA ARG A 152 9.85 -10.04 -3.42
C ARG A 152 8.77 -9.20 -4.07
N ILE A 153 8.95 -7.88 -4.13
CA ILE A 153 7.98 -6.94 -4.72
C ILE A 153 7.68 -7.28 -6.19
N ASP A 154 8.61 -7.87 -6.94
CA ASP A 154 8.38 -8.38 -8.31
C ASP A 154 7.15 -9.28 -8.44
N SER A 155 6.91 -10.13 -7.44
CA SER A 155 5.75 -11.04 -7.42
C SER A 155 4.43 -10.34 -7.09
N GLU A 156 4.46 -9.21 -6.38
CA GLU A 156 3.26 -8.51 -5.89
C GLU A 156 2.73 -7.47 -6.90
N VAL A 157 3.58 -6.87 -7.74
CA VAL A 157 3.17 -5.90 -8.77
C VAL A 157 2.62 -6.60 -10.03
N HIS A 158 1.96 -7.76 -9.88
CA HIS A 158 1.24 -8.40 -10.96
C HIS A 158 -0.14 -7.74 -11.11
N VAL A 159 -0.20 -6.72 -11.96
CA VAL A 159 -1.45 -6.12 -12.41
C VAL A 159 -2.06 -7.07 -13.43
N ASP A 160 -3.19 -7.69 -13.10
CA ASP A 160 -4.00 -8.40 -14.09
C ASP A 160 -4.35 -7.43 -15.23
N ASN A 161 -3.87 -7.71 -16.44
CA ASN A 161 -4.06 -6.88 -17.63
C ASN A 161 -5.52 -6.90 -18.17
N SER A 162 -6.49 -7.25 -17.33
CA SER A 162 -7.91 -7.27 -17.66
C SER A 162 -8.60 -6.09 -16.98
N HIS A 163 -9.27 -5.27 -17.78
CA HIS A 163 -10.10 -4.10 -17.39
C HIS A 163 -9.44 -2.72 -17.54
N CYS A 164 -8.97 -2.42 -18.74
CA CYS A 164 -8.99 -1.06 -19.28
C CYS A 164 -9.63 -1.08 -20.66
N ALA A 165 -10.96 -1.24 -20.72
CA ALA A 165 -11.70 -0.95 -21.94
C ALA A 165 -11.75 0.57 -22.10
N THR A 166 -10.94 1.07 -23.02
CA THR A 166 -10.96 2.45 -23.53
C THR A 166 -12.36 2.82 -24.02
N HIS A 167 -13.08 3.65 -23.26
CA HIS A 167 -14.31 4.29 -23.74
C HIS A 167 -13.95 5.51 -24.59
N HIS A 168 -13.82 5.29 -25.90
CA HIS A 168 -13.90 6.37 -26.90
C HIS A 168 -15.37 6.72 -27.11
N HIS A 169 -15.78 7.93 -26.73
CA HIS A 169 -17.07 8.50 -27.13
C HIS A 169 -16.88 9.55 -28.22
N GLU A 170 -17.15 9.16 -29.46
CA GLU A 170 -17.53 10.07 -30.54
C GLU A 170 -18.99 10.52 -30.36
N SER A 171 -19.28 11.74 -30.80
CA SER A 171 -20.53 12.47 -30.57
C SER A 171 -21.72 12.00 -31.43
N ALA A 172 -22.94 11.92 -30.87
CA ALA A 172 -24.22 12.25 -31.54
C ALA A 172 -25.48 12.06 -30.63
N HIS A 173 -26.28 13.13 -30.49
CA HIS A 173 -27.74 13.25 -30.27
C HIS A 173 -28.51 12.53 -29.13
N GLY A 174 -29.32 13.32 -28.38
CA GLY A 174 -30.77 13.05 -28.22
C GLY A 174 -31.32 12.64 -26.83
N HIS A 175 -32.03 13.58 -26.18
CA HIS A 175 -33.18 13.46 -25.25
C HIS A 175 -33.12 12.61 -23.95
N HIS A 176 -33.46 13.30 -22.84
CA HIS A 176 -34.11 12.88 -21.57
C HIS A 176 -34.08 11.40 -21.17
N GLU A 177 -33.51 11.09 -19.98
CA GLU A 177 -34.20 10.53 -18.81
C GLU A 177 -33.23 10.47 -17.60
N GLY A 178 -33.77 10.63 -16.39
CA GLY A 178 -33.00 10.81 -15.16
C GLY A 178 -32.22 9.57 -14.73
N HIS A 179 -30.90 9.61 -14.93
CA HIS A 179 -29.98 8.73 -14.22
C HIS A 179 -29.47 9.44 -12.98
N HIS A 180 -29.95 8.97 -11.82
CA HIS A 180 -29.28 9.19 -10.55
C HIS A 180 -27.89 8.58 -10.63
N HIS A 181 -26.90 9.39 -11.03
CA HIS A 181 -25.51 9.08 -10.73
C HIS A 181 -25.40 9.12 -9.22
N ASN A 182 -25.44 7.94 -8.61
CA ASN A 182 -24.99 7.75 -7.25
C ASN A 182 -23.48 8.05 -7.27
N HIS A 183 -23.14 9.33 -7.13
CA HIS A 183 -21.78 9.75 -6.87
C HIS A 183 -21.41 9.12 -5.54
N MET A 184 -20.81 7.93 -5.57
CA MET A 184 -20.04 7.44 -4.45
C MET A 184 -19.08 8.57 -4.10
N HIS A 185 -19.27 9.13 -2.91
CA HIS A 185 -18.42 10.19 -2.41
C HIS A 185 -17.00 9.65 -2.43
N ASP A 186 -16.22 10.25 -3.32
CA ASP A 186 -14.79 10.10 -3.51
C ASP A 186 -14.15 9.83 -2.15
N SER A 187 -13.75 8.58 -1.88
CA SER A 187 -12.77 8.40 -0.81
C SER A 187 -11.59 9.19 -1.31
N ALA A 188 -11.19 10.23 -0.58
CA ALA A 188 -10.03 11.00 -0.94
C ALA A 188 -8.84 10.09 -1.26
N VAL A 189 -8.76 8.90 -0.63
CA VAL A 189 -7.75 7.86 -0.86
C VAL A 189 -8.12 6.93 -2.02
N SER A 190 -7.19 6.77 -2.95
CA SER A 190 -7.23 5.84 -4.09
C SER A 190 -5.83 5.32 -4.41
N SER A 191 -5.73 4.37 -5.35
CA SER A 191 -4.44 3.89 -5.87
C SER A 191 -4.26 4.22 -7.35
N VAL A 192 -3.10 4.76 -7.72
CA VAL A 192 -2.69 5.01 -9.11
C VAL A 192 -1.59 4.02 -9.48
N THR A 193 -1.78 3.30 -10.59
CA THR A 193 -0.79 2.35 -11.12
C THR A 193 -0.24 2.81 -12.46
N ILE A 194 1.08 2.83 -12.59
CA ILE A 194 1.81 3.17 -13.82
C ILE A 194 2.50 1.90 -14.31
N VAL A 195 2.22 1.51 -15.55
CA VAL A 195 2.92 0.44 -16.25
C VAL A 195 3.45 1.02 -17.55
N SER A 196 4.75 0.91 -17.78
CA SER A 196 5.39 1.46 -18.98
C SER A 196 6.60 0.64 -19.40
N GLU A 197 6.71 0.36 -20.70
CA GLU A 197 7.95 -0.13 -21.30
C GLU A 197 8.98 1.02 -21.37
N GLY A 198 10.27 0.67 -21.46
CA GLY A 198 11.37 1.62 -21.57
C GLY A 198 12.38 1.51 -20.43
N THR A 199 13.50 2.20 -20.57
CA THR A 199 14.52 2.34 -19.53
C THR A 199 14.47 3.74 -18.92
N LEU A 200 14.73 3.82 -17.62
CA LEU A 200 14.73 5.05 -16.85
C LEU A 200 16.17 5.43 -16.50
N ASP A 201 16.41 6.72 -16.37
CA ASP A 201 17.57 7.22 -15.63
C ASP A 201 17.25 7.16 -14.13
N LEU A 202 18.10 6.52 -13.32
CA LEU A 202 17.83 6.33 -11.89
C LEU A 202 17.88 7.66 -11.14
N ASP A 203 18.81 8.54 -11.48
CA ASP A 203 18.97 9.83 -10.80
C ASP A 203 17.73 10.72 -11.05
N GLU A 204 17.22 10.73 -12.29
CA GLU A 204 15.99 11.47 -12.62
C GLU A 204 14.73 10.92 -11.93
N VAL A 205 14.68 9.60 -11.70
CA VAL A 205 13.56 8.98 -10.96
C VAL A 205 13.67 9.31 -9.47
N ASP A 206 14.84 9.18 -8.88
CA ASP A 206 15.06 9.49 -7.46
C ASP A 206 14.75 10.97 -7.18
N ASP A 207 15.25 11.90 -8.01
CA ASP A 207 14.93 13.33 -7.92
C ASP A 207 13.43 13.63 -8.08
N TRP A 208 12.71 12.85 -8.90
CA TRP A 208 11.27 12.99 -9.04
C TRP A 208 10.52 12.45 -7.82
N LEU A 209 10.91 11.28 -7.30
CA LEU A 209 10.31 10.67 -6.12
C LEU A 209 10.53 11.52 -4.86
N GLU A 210 11.74 12.06 -4.67
CA GLU A 210 12.04 12.96 -3.55
C GLU A 210 11.16 14.20 -3.56
N ARG A 211 11.06 14.89 -4.71
CA ARG A 211 10.16 16.04 -4.87
C ARG A 211 8.70 15.68 -4.63
N LEU A 212 8.27 14.52 -5.13
CA LEU A 212 6.91 14.03 -4.92
C LEU A 212 6.64 13.80 -3.42
N ILE A 213 7.60 13.24 -2.68
CA ILE A 213 7.51 13.04 -1.23
C ILE A 213 7.51 14.38 -0.48
N GLU A 214 8.34 15.34 -0.87
CA GLU A 214 8.36 16.67 -0.25
C GLU A 214 7.03 17.41 -0.44
N GLU A 215 6.45 17.35 -1.65
CA GLU A 215 5.22 18.07 -1.97
C GLU A 215 3.95 17.35 -1.48
N LYS A 216 3.96 16.00 -1.47
CA LYS A 216 2.77 15.15 -1.27
C LYS A 216 2.94 14.07 -0.21
N GLY A 217 3.99 14.08 0.59
CA GLY A 217 4.27 13.04 1.59
C GLY A 217 3.12 12.81 2.58
N GLU A 218 2.42 13.88 2.99
CA GLU A 218 1.22 13.74 3.85
C GLU A 218 0.03 13.05 3.18
N ASP A 219 -0.02 13.12 1.86
CA ASP A 219 -1.07 12.58 1.04
C ASP A 219 -0.71 11.17 0.54
N LEU A 220 0.58 10.84 0.48
CA LEU A 220 1.10 9.54 0.06
C LEU A 220 1.21 8.60 1.26
N TYR A 221 0.45 7.52 1.20
CA TYR A 221 0.46 6.51 2.25
C TYR A 221 1.49 5.45 1.93
N ARG A 222 1.47 4.98 0.69
CA ARG A 222 2.37 3.93 0.24
C ARG A 222 2.74 4.11 -1.22
N MET A 223 3.99 3.79 -1.53
CA MET A 223 4.43 3.60 -2.91
C MET A 223 5.33 2.39 -3.01
N LYS A 224 5.26 1.71 -4.14
CA LYS A 224 6.17 0.61 -4.51
C LYS A 224 6.46 0.73 -6.00
N GLY A 225 7.63 0.27 -6.41
CA GLY A 225 7.88 0.12 -7.83
C GLY A 225 9.03 -0.80 -8.16
N ILE A 226 8.96 -1.30 -9.39
CA ILE A 226 9.99 -2.08 -10.06
C ILE A 226 10.33 -1.30 -11.32
N LEU A 227 11.60 -0.94 -11.45
CA LEU A 227 12.11 -0.06 -12.49
C LEU A 227 13.13 -0.81 -13.34
N SER A 228 13.08 -0.53 -14.63
CA SER A 228 14.08 -0.89 -15.61
C SER A 228 15.02 0.30 -15.79
N VAL A 229 16.21 0.21 -15.20
CA VAL A 229 17.21 1.29 -15.22
C VAL A 229 18.17 1.13 -16.40
N SER A 230 18.50 2.23 -17.06
CA SER A 230 19.49 2.31 -18.14
C SER A 230 20.85 1.83 -17.65
N GLY A 231 21.49 0.93 -18.41
CA GLY A 231 22.81 0.39 -18.05
C GLY A 231 22.81 -0.68 -16.95
N SER A 232 21.66 -1.05 -16.40
CA SER A 232 21.52 -2.16 -15.45
C SER A 232 20.98 -3.43 -16.11
N GLU A 233 21.52 -4.58 -15.73
CA GLU A 233 20.97 -5.91 -16.04
C GLU A 233 20.02 -6.41 -14.95
N GLN A 234 19.88 -5.66 -13.85
CA GLN A 234 18.99 -5.96 -12.73
C GLN A 234 17.81 -5.00 -12.71
N GLN A 235 16.70 -5.49 -12.16
CA GLN A 235 15.60 -4.63 -11.73
C GLN A 235 16.09 -3.69 -10.63
N TYR A 236 15.52 -2.50 -10.55
CA TYR A 236 15.64 -1.66 -9.36
C TYR A 236 14.28 -1.63 -8.67
N VAL A 237 14.25 -1.98 -7.40
CA VAL A 237 13.00 -2.03 -6.63
C VAL A 237 13.06 -0.97 -5.57
N PHE A 238 11.98 -0.21 -5.43
CA PHE A 238 11.83 0.75 -4.35
C PHE A 238 10.50 0.56 -3.64
N GLN A 239 10.48 1.03 -2.39
CA GLN A 239 9.26 1.18 -1.61
C GLN A 239 9.34 2.45 -0.78
N GLY A 240 8.19 3.07 -0.57
CA GLY A 240 8.08 4.25 0.26
C GLY A 240 6.84 4.19 1.13
N VAL A 241 7.02 4.66 2.37
CA VAL A 241 5.94 4.87 3.33
C VAL A 241 6.07 6.29 3.82
N HIS A 242 5.06 7.10 3.51
CA HIS A 242 5.03 8.51 3.85
C HIS A 242 6.28 9.26 3.36
N SER A 243 7.13 9.73 4.27
CA SER A 243 8.35 10.48 3.97
C SER A 243 9.60 9.62 3.80
N THR A 244 9.50 8.30 3.99
CA THR A 244 10.64 7.39 3.84
C THR A 244 10.58 6.71 2.48
N LEU A 245 11.71 6.72 1.77
CA LEU A 245 11.93 5.99 0.53
C LEU A 245 13.17 5.10 0.71
N ASP A 246 13.06 3.84 0.30
CA ASP A 246 14.17 2.90 0.28
C ASP A 246 14.17 2.15 -1.05
N GLY A 247 15.36 1.85 -1.55
CA GLY A 247 15.57 1.29 -2.88
C GLY A 247 16.80 0.41 -2.95
N CYS A 248 16.70 -0.70 -3.68
CA CYS A 248 17.83 -1.60 -3.90
C CYS A 248 17.76 -2.30 -5.26
N PRO A 249 18.89 -2.84 -5.76
CA PRO A 249 18.88 -3.78 -6.87
C PRO A 249 18.03 -5.01 -6.51
N GLY A 250 17.15 -5.40 -7.43
CA GLY A 250 16.34 -6.61 -7.36
C GLY A 250 16.93 -7.75 -8.19
N LYS A 251 16.07 -8.66 -8.66
CA LYS A 251 16.47 -9.79 -9.50
C LYS A 251 17.06 -9.32 -10.84
N ALA A 252 17.94 -10.13 -11.41
CA ALA A 252 18.39 -9.94 -12.79
C ALA A 252 17.22 -10.12 -13.76
N TRP A 253 17.18 -9.31 -14.82
CA TRP A 253 16.25 -9.51 -15.93
C TRP A 253 16.56 -10.83 -16.63
N GLY A 254 15.53 -11.62 -16.95
CA GLY A 254 15.68 -12.80 -17.79
C GLY A 254 16.15 -12.45 -19.21
N PRO A 255 16.80 -13.38 -19.93
CA PRO A 255 17.36 -13.11 -21.26
C PRO A 255 16.33 -12.67 -22.31
N ASP A 256 15.07 -13.09 -22.17
CA ASP A 256 13.93 -12.71 -23.03
C ASP A 256 12.83 -11.96 -22.25
N GLU A 257 13.11 -11.54 -21.01
CA GLU A 257 12.11 -10.85 -20.18
C GLU A 257 11.93 -9.41 -20.67
N LYS A 258 10.68 -9.03 -20.94
CA LYS A 258 10.35 -7.66 -21.29
C LYS A 258 10.65 -6.74 -20.09
N ARG A 259 11.48 -5.73 -20.33
CA ARG A 259 11.78 -4.67 -19.38
C ARG A 259 10.58 -3.73 -19.23
N ILE A 260 9.81 -3.94 -18.17
CA ILE A 260 8.59 -3.19 -17.87
C ILE A 260 8.77 -2.52 -16.51
N ASN A 261 8.55 -1.21 -16.49
CA ASN A 261 8.44 -0.42 -15.27
C ASN A 261 7.04 -0.56 -14.72
N LYS A 262 6.91 -0.81 -13.42
CA LYS A 262 5.64 -0.86 -12.72
C LYS A 262 5.73 -0.08 -11.43
N LEU A 263 4.86 0.88 -11.24
CA LEU A 263 4.81 1.72 -10.05
C LEU A 263 3.37 1.78 -9.56
N VAL A 264 3.22 1.90 -8.25
CA VAL A 264 1.93 2.09 -7.60
C VAL A 264 2.07 3.15 -6.52
N PHE A 265 1.09 4.03 -6.47
CA PHE A 265 0.96 5.07 -5.47
C PHE A 265 -0.40 4.89 -4.80
N ILE A 266 -0.43 4.85 -3.48
CA ILE A 266 -1.64 4.76 -2.68
C ILE A 266 -1.64 5.98 -1.77
N GLY A 267 -2.70 6.76 -1.81
CA GLY A 267 -2.74 8.03 -1.11
C GLY A 267 -3.99 8.82 -1.40
N ARG A 268 -4.12 9.99 -0.77
CA ARG A 268 -5.26 10.89 -0.94
C ARG A 268 -5.03 11.93 -2.02
N ASN A 269 -6.08 12.30 -2.74
CA ASN A 269 -6.08 13.35 -3.77
C ASN A 269 -4.96 13.17 -4.80
N LEU A 270 -4.69 11.92 -5.20
CA LEU A 270 -3.64 11.62 -6.16
C LEU A 270 -4.00 12.20 -7.53
N ASP A 271 -3.10 13.01 -8.09
CA ASP A 271 -3.22 13.48 -9.47
C ASP A 271 -2.53 12.47 -10.40
N GLU A 272 -3.32 11.53 -10.93
CA GLU A 272 -2.83 10.51 -11.86
C GLU A 272 -2.15 11.13 -13.09
N THR A 273 -2.64 12.26 -13.59
CA THR A 273 -2.08 12.90 -14.78
C THR A 273 -0.69 13.47 -14.47
N ALA A 274 -0.55 14.13 -13.32
CA ALA A 274 0.74 14.63 -12.85
C ALA A 274 1.73 13.50 -12.58
N LEU A 275 1.31 12.42 -11.91
CA LEU A 275 2.16 11.24 -11.63
C LEU A 275 2.66 10.59 -12.93
N ARG A 276 1.75 10.36 -13.90
CA ARG A 276 2.12 9.80 -15.21
C ARG A 276 3.02 10.72 -16.00
N LYS A 277 2.82 12.03 -15.91
CA LYS A 277 3.67 13.03 -16.59
C LYS A 277 5.07 13.10 -15.97
N GLY A 278 5.15 13.10 -14.64
CA GLY A 278 6.41 13.06 -13.90
C GLY A 278 7.23 11.83 -14.28
N PHE A 279 6.61 10.65 -14.18
CA PHE A 279 7.24 9.39 -14.59
C PHE A 279 7.74 9.41 -16.04
N LYS A 280 6.93 9.92 -16.99
CA LYS A 280 7.34 10.02 -18.40
C LYS A 280 8.55 10.94 -18.62
N GLY A 281 8.76 11.91 -17.74
CA GLY A 281 9.93 12.80 -17.79
C GLY A 281 11.24 12.07 -17.49
N CYS A 282 11.18 10.94 -16.78
CA CYS A 282 12.35 10.16 -16.38
C CYS A 282 12.73 9.06 -17.41
N LEU A 283 11.94 8.87 -18.46
CA LEU A 283 12.23 7.90 -19.52
C LEU A 283 13.39 8.40 -20.39
N ALA A 284 14.40 7.54 -20.58
CA ALA A 284 15.57 7.82 -21.40
C ALA A 284 15.31 7.67 -22.91
#